data_AF-A0A351TEV5-F1
#
_entry.id   AF-A0A351TEV5-F1
#
_cell.length_a   1.000
_cell.length_b   1.000
_cell.length_c   1.000
_cell.angle_alpha   90.00
_cell.angle_beta   90.00
_cell.angle_gamma   90.00
#
_symmetry.space_group_name_H-M   'P 1'
#
loop_
_entity.id
_entity.type
_entity.pdbx_description
1 polymer ?
#
loop_
_entity_poly.entity_id
_entity_poly.type
_entity_poly.pdbx_seq_one_letter_code
_entity_poly.pdbx_strand_id
1 'polypeptide(L)'
;LYGNTEDESIIREIRRDMAYEQEMVYLEQYFWENHVLAKNPPPYTEDSAQILGSVQRYCGPADTGAPVLELGADMTETLMYYLRLQEEKKKAEKRSEELERELQRAKAILIAEMGTSCTAECRRDGFHYTVTYNPVRKAGVDKNNLSRLKIQYPEIYERFVTVSEYRRFLVKVSAEEAA
;
A
#
# COMPACT_ATOMS: atom_id res chain seq x y z
N LEU A 1 39.78 -11.41 -0.50
CA LEU A 1 39.38 -11.51 -1.93
C LEU A 1 40.23 -12.63 -2.51
N TYR A 2 39.62 -13.74 -2.90
CA TYR A 2 40.33 -14.84 -3.58
C TYR A 2 40.50 -14.48 -5.06
N GLY A 3 41.67 -14.78 -5.64
CA GLY A 3 42.00 -14.43 -7.03
C GLY A 3 41.49 -15.50 -7.98
N ASN A 4 40.92 -15.08 -9.12
CA ASN A 4 40.54 -16.01 -10.18
C ASN A 4 41.76 -16.31 -11.08
N THR A 5 42.76 -17.00 -10.52
CA THR A 5 43.99 -17.44 -11.20
C THR A 5 43.98 -18.95 -11.39
N GLU A 6 44.68 -19.44 -12.44
CA GLU A 6 44.70 -20.86 -12.83
C GLU A 6 45.26 -21.79 -11.73
N ASP A 7 46.09 -21.25 -10.83
CA ASP A 7 46.69 -21.99 -9.71
C ASP A 7 45.86 -21.93 -8.40
N GLU A 8 44.72 -21.23 -8.38
CA GLU A 8 43.84 -21.14 -7.20
C GLU A 8 42.45 -21.75 -7.49
N SER A 9 42.23 -23.01 -7.09
CA SER A 9 40.90 -23.64 -7.12
C SER A 9 40.31 -23.79 -5.71
N ILE A 10 39.10 -23.25 -5.49
CA ILE A 10 38.38 -23.40 -4.21
C ILE A 10 37.33 -24.51 -4.35
N ILE A 11 37.54 -25.62 -3.65
CA ILE A 11 36.54 -26.68 -3.52
C ILE A 11 35.78 -26.43 -2.21
N ARG A 12 34.52 -25.99 -2.31
CA ARG A 12 33.63 -25.89 -1.14
C ARG A 12 32.84 -27.18 -0.99
N GLU A 13 32.99 -27.83 0.16
CA GLU A 13 32.16 -28.98 0.51
C GLU A 13 30.73 -28.49 0.85
N ILE A 14 29.74 -29.02 0.13
CA ILE A 14 28.32 -28.81 0.45
C ILE A 14 27.83 -30.09 1.11
N ARG A 15 27.51 -30.01 2.41
CA ARG A 15 26.91 -31.12 3.14
C ARG A 15 25.40 -30.93 3.19
N ARG A 16 24.68 -32.05 3.08
CA ARG A 16 23.24 -32.08 3.31
C ARG A 16 22.96 -31.91 4.80
N ASP A 17 22.06 -31.00 5.12
CA ASP A 17 21.50 -30.89 6.44
C ASP A 17 20.28 -31.80 6.54
N MET A 18 20.52 -33.05 6.96
CA MET A 18 19.46 -34.06 7.04
C MET A 18 18.34 -33.67 8.01
N ALA A 19 18.63 -32.86 9.04
CA ALA A 19 17.63 -32.41 10.00
C ALA A 19 16.71 -31.36 9.36
N TYR A 20 17.30 -30.37 8.69
CA TYR A 20 16.54 -29.36 7.95
C TYR A 20 15.68 -29.98 6.83
N GLU A 21 16.23 -30.92 6.06
CA GLU A 21 15.50 -31.60 5.00
C GLU A 21 14.30 -32.39 5.55
N GLN A 22 14.47 -33.09 6.68
CA GLN A 22 13.37 -33.82 7.33
C GLN A 22 12.26 -32.89 7.82
N GLU A 23 12.61 -31.73 8.38
CA GLU A 23 11.64 -30.71 8.79
C GLU A 23 10.85 -30.19 7.57
N MET A 24 11.54 -29.91 6.46
CA MET A 24 10.88 -29.43 5.24
C MET A 24 9.90 -30.46 4.67
N VAL A 25 10.29 -31.74 4.61
CA VAL A 25 9.41 -32.84 4.20
C VAL A 25 8.19 -32.96 5.10
N TYR A 26 8.38 -32.84 6.42
CA TYR A 26 7.27 -32.86 7.37
C TYR A 26 6.29 -31.70 7.15
N LEU A 27 6.79 -30.48 6.97
CA LEU A 27 5.95 -29.30 6.73
C LEU A 27 5.16 -29.41 5.42
N GLU A 28 5.79 -29.90 4.34
CA GLU A 28 5.13 -30.14 3.06
C GLU A 28 4.05 -31.21 3.18
N GLN A 29 4.35 -32.33 3.86
CA GLN A 29 3.38 -33.39 4.11
C GLN A 29 2.20 -32.86 4.94
N TYR A 30 2.47 -32.13 6.01
CA TYR A 30 1.44 -31.53 6.85
C TYR A 30 0.53 -30.61 6.03
N PHE A 31 1.11 -29.74 5.20
CA PHE A 31 0.35 -28.85 4.34
C PHE A 31 -0.52 -29.63 3.34
N TRP A 32 0.04 -30.64 2.70
CA TRP A 32 -0.68 -31.46 1.73
C TRP A 32 -1.87 -32.19 2.36
N GLU A 33 -1.66 -32.83 3.50
CA GLU A 33 -2.70 -33.61 4.17
C GLU A 33 -3.80 -32.70 4.77
N ASN A 34 -3.41 -31.62 5.44
CA ASN A 34 -4.34 -30.80 6.23
C ASN A 34 -4.99 -29.66 5.46
N HIS A 35 -4.41 -29.21 4.34
CA HIS A 35 -4.98 -28.12 3.54
C HIS A 35 -5.42 -28.57 2.16
N VAL A 36 -4.59 -29.33 1.44
CA VAL A 36 -4.90 -29.75 0.07
C VAL A 36 -5.92 -30.89 0.05
N LEU A 37 -5.59 -32.03 0.68
CA LEU A 37 -6.48 -33.21 0.69
C LEU A 37 -7.76 -32.95 1.49
N ALA A 38 -7.64 -32.26 2.63
CA ALA A 38 -8.80 -31.87 3.44
C ALA A 38 -9.66 -30.76 2.80
N LYS A 39 -9.20 -30.14 1.69
CA LYS A 39 -9.84 -28.98 1.03
C LYS A 39 -10.11 -27.82 1.99
N ASN A 40 -9.23 -27.64 2.97
CA ASN A 40 -9.33 -26.56 3.94
C ASN A 40 -8.26 -25.51 3.60
N PRO A 41 -8.62 -24.37 2.98
CA PRO A 41 -7.63 -23.38 2.60
C PRO A 41 -6.83 -22.90 3.82
N PRO A 42 -5.51 -22.74 3.70
CA PRO A 42 -4.71 -22.19 4.79
C PRO A 42 -5.15 -20.76 5.11
N PRO A 43 -4.97 -20.29 6.35
CA PRO A 43 -5.28 -18.92 6.72
C PRO A 43 -4.36 -17.93 6.00
N TYR A 44 -4.88 -16.73 5.72
CA TYR A 44 -4.06 -15.65 5.17
C TYR A 44 -3.17 -15.04 6.26
N THR A 45 -1.86 -15.21 6.12
CA THR A 45 -0.82 -14.65 7.02
C THR A 45 0.06 -13.61 6.35
N GLU A 46 -0.07 -13.47 5.03
CA GLU A 46 0.72 -12.62 4.15
C GLU A 46 0.21 -11.18 4.08
N ASP A 47 0.96 -10.29 3.42
CA ASP A 47 0.56 -8.89 3.31
C ASP A 47 -0.72 -8.73 2.47
N SER A 48 -1.47 -7.67 2.76
CA SER A 48 -2.71 -7.31 2.05
C SER A 48 -2.57 -7.32 0.52
N ALA A 49 -1.44 -6.87 -0.03
CA ALA A 49 -1.21 -6.87 -1.48
C ALA A 49 -1.11 -8.30 -2.06
N GLN A 50 -0.51 -9.22 -1.32
CA GLN A 50 -0.37 -10.62 -1.73
C GLN A 50 -1.72 -11.33 -1.67
N ILE A 51 -2.49 -11.13 -0.60
CA ILE A 51 -3.85 -11.65 -0.46
C ILE A 51 -4.72 -11.18 -1.63
N LEU A 52 -4.75 -9.86 -1.89
CA LEU A 52 -5.56 -9.30 -2.98
C LEU A 52 -5.09 -9.77 -4.36
N GLY A 53 -3.78 -9.90 -4.56
CA GLY A 53 -3.22 -10.43 -5.81
C GLY A 53 -3.62 -11.89 -6.05
N SER A 54 -3.63 -12.71 -4.99
CA SER A 54 -4.09 -14.10 -5.05
C SER A 54 -5.59 -14.17 -5.37
N VAL A 55 -6.41 -13.40 -4.65
CA VAL A 55 -7.87 -13.32 -4.88
C VAL A 55 -8.20 -12.87 -6.30
N GLN A 56 -7.49 -11.88 -6.84
CA GLN A 56 -7.71 -11.42 -8.22
C GLN A 56 -7.43 -12.51 -9.26
N ARG A 57 -6.35 -13.28 -9.07
CA ARG A 57 -5.99 -14.38 -9.99
C ARG A 57 -6.99 -15.53 -9.92
N TYR A 58 -7.47 -15.85 -8.72
CA TYR A 58 -8.36 -16.99 -8.50
C TYR A 58 -9.84 -16.68 -8.78
N CYS A 59 -10.34 -15.53 -8.34
CA CYS A 59 -11.78 -15.22 -8.40
C CYS A 59 -12.23 -14.52 -9.69
N GLY A 60 -11.31 -13.97 -10.49
CA GLY A 60 -11.67 -13.25 -11.73
C GLY A 60 -12.37 -11.90 -11.50
N PRO A 61 -13.01 -11.32 -12.54
CA PRO A 61 -13.68 -10.02 -12.46
C PRO A 61 -14.90 -10.05 -11.52
N ALA A 62 -15.40 -8.87 -11.16
CA ALA A 62 -16.53 -8.78 -10.23
C ALA A 62 -17.80 -9.16 -10.97
N ASP A 63 -18.58 -10.07 -10.40
CA ASP A 63 -19.90 -10.41 -10.92
C ASP A 63 -20.97 -9.64 -10.15
N THR A 64 -21.57 -8.65 -10.80
CA THR A 64 -22.67 -7.85 -10.23
C THR A 64 -23.99 -8.62 -10.16
N GLY A 65 -24.10 -9.76 -10.85
CA GLY A 65 -25.26 -10.65 -10.80
C GLY A 65 -25.12 -11.78 -9.77
N ALA A 66 -23.97 -11.89 -9.09
CA ALA A 66 -23.75 -12.91 -8.09
C ALA A 66 -24.70 -12.74 -6.89
N PRO A 67 -25.12 -13.85 -6.25
CA PRO A 67 -25.98 -13.78 -5.07
C PRO A 67 -25.27 -13.10 -3.90
N VAL A 68 -26.07 -12.49 -3.02
CA VAL A 68 -25.55 -11.92 -1.77
C VAL A 68 -25.00 -13.05 -0.89
N LEU A 69 -23.75 -12.90 -0.46
CA LEU A 69 -23.10 -13.83 0.45
C LEU A 69 -23.38 -13.41 1.90
N GLU A 70 -23.95 -14.31 2.69
CA GLU A 70 -24.02 -14.16 4.15
C GLU A 70 -22.65 -14.53 4.76
N LEU A 71 -22.09 -13.61 5.54
CA LEU A 71 -20.81 -13.85 6.22
C LEU A 71 -21.02 -14.74 7.44
N GLY A 72 -20.16 -15.75 7.60
CA GLY A 72 -20.13 -16.59 8.80
C GLY A 72 -19.61 -15.84 10.04
N ALA A 73 -19.67 -16.51 11.20
CA ALA A 73 -19.26 -15.94 12.48
C ALA A 73 -17.80 -15.41 12.48
N ASP A 74 -16.85 -16.21 11.98
CA ASP A 74 -15.43 -15.85 11.94
C ASP A 74 -15.18 -14.58 11.08
N MET A 75 -15.90 -14.45 9.97
CA MET A 75 -15.81 -13.28 9.09
C MET A 75 -16.51 -12.06 9.69
N THR A 76 -17.53 -12.29 10.53
CA THR A 76 -18.18 -11.23 11.31
C THR A 76 -17.21 -10.67 12.35
N GLU A 77 -16.47 -11.52 13.06
CA GLU A 77 -15.42 -11.06 14.00
C GLU A 77 -14.34 -10.24 13.27
N THR A 78 -13.91 -10.70 12.10
CA THR A 78 -12.97 -9.97 11.24
C THR A 78 -13.52 -8.60 10.83
N LEU A 79 -14.81 -8.51 10.47
CA LEU A 79 -15.47 -7.24 10.16
C LEU A 79 -15.51 -6.30 11.37
N MET A 80 -15.84 -6.81 12.55
CA MET A 80 -15.87 -6.02 13.78
C MET A 80 -14.46 -5.49 14.14
N TYR A 81 -13.44 -6.33 13.99
CA TYR A 81 -12.05 -5.92 14.16
C TYR A 81 -11.65 -4.82 13.16
N TYR A 82 -12.03 -4.97 11.89
CA TYR A 82 -11.82 -3.95 10.86
C TYR A 82 -12.48 -2.60 11.24
N LEU A 83 -13.74 -2.62 11.69
CA LEU A 83 -14.46 -1.40 12.09
C LEU A 83 -13.81 -0.72 13.29
N ARG A 84 -13.31 -1.49 14.27
CA ARG A 84 -12.55 -0.94 15.40
C ARG A 84 -11.29 -0.22 14.94
N LEU A 85 -10.50 -0.87 14.07
CA LEU A 85 -9.29 -0.27 13.50
C LEU A 85 -9.61 0.99 12.68
N GLN A 86 -10.73 1.00 11.95
CA GLN A 86 -11.15 2.16 11.18
C GLN A 86 -11.41 3.38 12.07
N GLU A 87 -12.04 3.18 13.24
CA GLU A 87 -12.31 4.25 14.19
C GLU A 87 -11.03 4.73 14.92
N GLU A 88 -10.14 3.80 15.29
CA GLU A 88 -8.82 4.15 15.84
C GLU A 88 -7.99 4.97 14.85
N LYS A 89 -7.97 4.54 13.58
CA LYS A 89 -7.32 5.26 12.48
C LYS A 89 -7.87 6.67 12.33
N LYS A 90 -9.20 6.84 12.32
CA LYS A 90 -9.85 8.15 12.20
C LYS A 90 -9.43 9.11 13.32
N LYS A 91 -9.31 8.62 14.55
CA LYS A 91 -8.81 9.42 15.70
C LYS A 91 -7.35 9.83 15.50
N ALA A 92 -6.51 8.92 15.03
CA ALA A 92 -5.11 9.21 14.73
C ALA A 92 -4.96 10.22 13.57
N GLU A 93 -5.75 10.08 12.52
CA GLU A 93 -5.81 11.02 11.38
C GLU A 93 -6.17 12.42 11.84
N LYS A 94 -7.18 12.56 12.71
CA LYS A 94 -7.54 13.88 13.27
C LYS A 94 -6.35 14.55 13.98
N ARG A 95 -5.60 13.79 14.80
CA ARG A 95 -4.39 14.31 15.46
C ARG A 95 -3.30 14.66 14.44
N SER A 96 -3.13 13.84 13.42
CA SER A 96 -2.17 14.11 12.33
C SER A 96 -2.53 15.39 11.59
N GLU A 97 -3.82 15.64 11.32
CA GLU A 97 -4.29 16.87 10.67
C GLU A 97 -4.06 18.11 11.54
N GLU A 98 -4.24 18.00 12.86
CA GLU A 98 -3.94 19.09 13.80
C GLU A 98 -2.46 19.46 13.77
N LEU A 99 -1.57 18.46 13.85
CA LEU A 99 -0.12 18.66 13.74
C LEU A 99 0.29 19.22 12.38
N GLU A 100 -0.31 18.74 11.29
CA GLU A 100 -0.04 19.25 9.95
C GLU A 100 -0.41 20.74 9.84
N ARG A 101 -1.53 21.17 10.43
CA ARG A 101 -1.89 22.60 10.47
C ARG A 101 -0.87 23.43 11.24
N GLU A 102 -0.35 22.93 12.36
CA GLU A 102 0.68 23.61 13.13
C GLU A 102 2.01 23.68 12.35
N LEU A 103 2.42 22.60 11.68
CA LEU A 103 3.59 22.57 10.82
C LEU A 103 3.46 23.56 9.65
N GLN A 104 2.30 23.61 8.98
CA GLN A 104 2.06 24.57 7.90
C GLN A 104 2.07 26.01 8.41
N ARG A 105 1.54 26.26 9.62
CA ARG A 105 1.61 27.59 10.25
C ARG A 105 3.06 27.99 10.53
N ALA A 106 3.86 27.11 11.12
CA ALA A 106 5.28 27.37 11.39
C ALA A 106 6.07 27.59 10.08
N LYS A 107 5.82 26.76 9.06
CA LYS A 107 6.40 26.90 7.73
C LYS A 107 6.05 28.25 7.09
N ALA A 108 4.80 28.68 7.18
CA ALA A 108 4.37 29.97 6.63
C ALA A 108 5.07 31.15 7.29
N ILE A 109 5.29 31.10 8.61
CA ILE A 109 6.05 32.12 9.35
C ILE A 109 7.50 32.16 8.85
N LEU A 110 8.15 31.00 8.67
CA LEU A 110 9.51 30.93 8.13
C LEU A 110 9.59 31.50 6.71
N ILE A 111 8.65 31.14 5.83
CA ILE A 111 8.62 31.66 4.45
C ILE A 111 8.39 33.17 4.43
N ALA A 112 7.51 33.68 5.30
CA ALA A 112 7.27 35.11 5.42
C ALA A 112 8.56 35.87 5.81
N GLU A 113 9.35 35.30 6.72
CA GLU A 113 10.66 35.84 7.11
C GLU A 113 11.69 35.74 5.97
N MET A 114 11.69 34.65 5.21
CA MET A 114 12.59 34.48 4.05
C MET A 114 12.32 35.50 2.93
N GLY A 115 11.09 36.00 2.80
CA GLY A 115 10.71 36.97 1.78
C GLY A 115 11.00 36.46 0.36
N THR A 116 11.85 37.17 -0.39
CA THR A 116 12.28 36.77 -1.74
C THR A 116 13.47 35.81 -1.75
N SER A 117 14.10 35.57 -0.59
CA SER A 117 15.24 34.66 -0.52
C SER A 117 14.79 33.22 -0.70
N CYS A 118 15.53 32.49 -1.53
CA CYS A 118 15.32 31.05 -1.71
C CYS A 118 16.09 30.22 -0.67
N THR A 119 16.95 30.82 0.16
CA THR A 119 17.74 30.13 1.19
C THR A 119 17.83 30.96 2.47
N ALA A 120 17.76 30.31 3.63
CA ALA A 120 18.00 30.93 4.94
C ALA A 120 18.81 29.98 5.83
N GLU A 121 19.49 30.54 6.82
CA GLU A 121 20.34 29.79 7.76
C GLU A 121 19.97 30.11 9.21
N CYS A 122 20.05 29.10 10.08
CA CYS A 122 19.82 29.24 11.51
C CYS A 122 20.84 28.40 12.29
N ARG A 123 21.22 28.84 13.50
CA ARG A 123 22.07 28.08 14.42
C ARG A 123 21.40 27.96 15.78
N ARG A 124 21.35 26.75 16.32
CA ARG A 124 20.79 26.47 17.65
C ARG A 124 21.39 25.20 18.23
N ASP A 125 21.72 25.22 19.52
CA ASP A 125 22.21 24.05 20.28
C ASP A 125 23.41 23.33 19.61
N GLY A 126 24.30 24.10 18.97
CA GLY A 126 25.46 23.58 18.26
C GLY A 126 25.18 23.05 16.85
N PHE A 127 23.92 23.05 16.40
CA PHE A 127 23.52 22.65 15.06
C PHE A 127 23.35 23.85 14.14
N HIS A 128 23.65 23.64 12.86
CA HIS A 128 23.41 24.58 11.77
C HIS A 128 22.33 24.03 10.84
N TYR A 129 21.32 24.85 10.57
CA TYR A 129 20.17 24.49 9.77
C TYR A 129 20.11 25.38 8.54
N THR A 130 19.93 24.78 7.37
CA THR A 130 19.71 25.49 6.11
C THR A 130 18.29 25.22 5.64
N VAL A 131 17.51 26.28 5.44
CA VAL A 131 16.14 26.23 4.90
C VAL A 131 16.19 26.66 3.45
N THR A 132 15.61 25.87 2.54
CA THR A 132 15.53 26.21 1.12
C THR A 132 14.08 26.25 0.66
N TYR A 133 13.76 27.25 -0.18
CA TYR A 133 12.44 27.46 -0.77
C TYR A 133 12.60 27.93 -2.22
N ASN A 134 13.07 27.02 -3.07
CA ASN A 134 13.34 27.29 -4.48
C ASN A 134 12.06 27.20 -5.35
N PRO A 135 11.90 28.06 -6.36
CA PRO A 135 10.79 27.94 -7.31
C PRO A 135 10.95 26.67 -8.16
N VAL A 136 9.90 25.86 -8.25
CA VAL A 136 9.84 24.68 -9.12
C VAL A 136 8.85 24.93 -10.24
N ARG A 137 9.30 24.84 -11.50
CA ARG A 137 8.44 24.96 -12.68
C ARG A 137 8.29 23.59 -13.32
N LYS A 138 7.07 23.08 -13.38
CA LYS A 138 6.72 21.84 -14.07
C LYS A 138 5.72 22.17 -15.17
N ALA A 139 6.01 21.76 -16.40
CA ALA A 139 5.02 21.77 -17.46
C ALA A 139 4.00 20.66 -17.18
N GLY A 140 2.72 20.97 -17.31
CA GLY A 140 1.64 20.03 -17.08
C GLY A 140 0.35 20.55 -17.69
N VAL A 141 -0.56 19.64 -18.00
CA VAL A 141 -1.91 19.95 -18.44
C VAL A 141 -2.82 19.81 -17.23
N ASP A 142 -3.31 20.93 -16.69
CA ASP A 142 -4.25 20.91 -15.58
C ASP A 142 -5.62 20.34 -15.99
N LYS A 143 -6.49 20.07 -15.01
CA LYS A 143 -7.82 19.49 -15.23
C LYS A 143 -8.69 20.29 -16.22
N ASN A 144 -8.62 21.62 -16.19
CA ASN A 144 -9.41 22.45 -17.09
C ASN A 144 -8.86 22.36 -18.52
N ASN A 145 -7.55 22.43 -18.69
CA ASN A 145 -6.93 22.26 -19.99
C ASN A 145 -7.08 20.84 -20.55
N LEU A 146 -7.09 19.81 -19.69
CA LEU A 146 -7.41 18.43 -20.08
C LEU A 146 -8.87 18.30 -20.54
N SER A 147 -9.80 19.00 -19.87
CA SER A 147 -11.21 19.05 -20.28
C SER A 147 -11.37 19.75 -21.63
N ARG A 148 -10.63 20.84 -21.87
CA ARG A 148 -10.57 21.52 -23.17
C ARG A 148 -10.00 20.61 -24.25
N LEU A 149 -8.94 19.86 -23.95
CA LEU A 149 -8.36 18.88 -24.87
C LEU A 149 -9.40 17.83 -25.30
N LYS A 150 -10.17 17.29 -24.36
CA LYS A 150 -11.24 16.32 -24.64
C LYS A 150 -12.33 16.89 -25.56
N ILE A 151 -12.69 18.16 -25.39
CA ILE A 151 -13.75 18.82 -26.17
C ILE A 151 -13.26 19.21 -27.56
N GLN A 152 -12.05 19.76 -27.66
CA GLN A 152 -11.52 20.33 -28.90
C GLN A 152 -10.82 19.30 -29.78
N TYR A 153 -10.26 18.25 -29.16
CA TYR A 153 -9.48 17.21 -29.84
C TYR A 153 -9.82 15.81 -29.27
N PRO A 154 -11.10 15.37 -29.38
CA PRO A 154 -11.56 14.12 -28.78
C PRO A 154 -10.79 12.90 -29.30
N GLU A 155 -10.45 12.87 -30.59
CA GLU A 155 -9.69 11.78 -31.22
C GLU A 155 -8.28 11.63 -30.63
N ILE A 156 -7.64 12.75 -30.29
CA ILE A 156 -6.33 12.74 -29.63
C ILE A 156 -6.51 12.26 -28.18
N TYR A 157 -7.50 12.78 -27.47
CA TYR A 157 -7.77 12.39 -26.08
C TYR A 157 -8.05 10.88 -25.96
N GLU A 158 -8.92 10.34 -26.81
CA GLU A 158 -9.29 8.93 -26.82
C GLU A 158 -8.12 8.01 -27.15
N ARG A 159 -7.17 8.45 -27.99
CA ARG A 159 -5.97 7.67 -28.30
C ARG A 159 -5.06 7.42 -27.09
N PHE A 160 -5.09 8.30 -26.09
CA PHE A 160 -4.18 8.22 -24.94
C PHE A 160 -4.88 7.92 -23.61
N VAL A 161 -6.22 7.94 -23.57
CA VAL A 161 -6.95 7.63 -22.35
C VAL A 161 -6.78 6.14 -22.02
N THR A 162 -6.38 5.86 -20.77
CA THR A 162 -6.35 4.49 -20.24
C THR A 162 -7.53 4.34 -19.29
N VAL A 163 -8.37 3.33 -19.54
CA VAL A 163 -9.45 2.97 -18.63
C VAL A 163 -8.90 1.96 -17.63
N SER A 164 -8.88 2.33 -16.35
CA SER A 164 -8.62 1.41 -15.25
C SER A 164 -9.90 1.15 -14.48
N GLU A 165 -10.15 -0.11 -14.15
CA GLU A 165 -11.24 -0.52 -13.28
C GLU A 165 -10.68 -0.83 -11.89
N TYR A 166 -11.38 -0.39 -10.85
CA TYR A 166 -11.04 -0.72 -9.47
C TYR A 166 -12.31 -0.97 -8.66
N ARG A 167 -12.23 -1.85 -7.67
CA ARG A 167 -13.33 -2.13 -6.75
C ARG A 167 -13.24 -1.22 -5.53
N ARG A 168 -14.39 -0.74 -5.06
CA ARG A 168 -14.47 0.02 -3.81
C ARG A 168 -14.94 -0.89 -2.69
N PHE A 169 -14.16 -0.97 -1.62
CA PHE A 169 -14.57 -1.60 -0.38
C PHE A 169 -15.29 -0.57 0.50
N LEU A 170 -16.52 -0.86 0.90
CA LEU A 170 -17.34 0.02 1.72
C LEU A 170 -18.18 -0.81 2.68
N VAL A 171 -18.11 -0.49 3.97
CA VAL A 171 -19.01 -1.03 4.99
C VAL A 171 -20.04 0.05 5.30
N LYS A 172 -21.33 -0.29 5.17
CA LYS A 172 -22.45 0.56 5.57
C LYS A 172 -23.15 -0.09 6.76
N VAL A 173 -23.50 0.73 7.74
CA VAL A 173 -24.36 0.33 8.85
C VAL A 173 -25.74 0.93 8.59
N SER A 174 -26.75 0.08 8.48
CA SER A 174 -28.16 0.49 8.51
C SER A 174 -28.72 0.19 9.90
N ALA A 175 -29.46 1.13 10.48
CA ALA A 175 -30.33 0.82 11.61
C ALA A 175 -31.57 0.11 11.04
N GLU A 176 -31.98 -1.00 11.65
CA GLU A 176 -33.32 -1.53 11.37
C GLU A 176 -34.37 -0.51 11.83
N GLU A 177 -35.39 -0.28 10.99
CA GLU A 177 -36.60 0.42 11.41
C GLU A 177 -37.16 -0.30 12.63
N ALA A 178 -37.25 0.40 13.76
CA ALA A 178 -37.92 -0.09 14.94
C ALA A 178 -39.39 -0.37 14.56
N ALA A 179 -39.73 -1.66 14.45
CA ALA A 179 -41.09 -2.14 14.22
C ALA A 179 -41.98 -1.93 15.46
#